data_AF-A0A1X7LY39-F1
#
_entry.id   AF-A0A1X7LY39-F1
#
_cell.length_a   1.000
_cell.length_b   1.000
_cell.length_c   1.000
_cell.angle_alpha   90.00
_cell.angle_beta   90.00
_cell.angle_gamma   90.00
#
_symmetry.space_group_name_H-M   'P 1'
#
loop_
_entity.id
_entity.type
_entity.pdbx_description
1 polymer ?
#
loop_
_entity_poly.entity_id
_entity_poly.type
_entity_poly.pdbx_seq_one_letter_code
_entity_poly.pdbx_strand_id
1 'polypeptide(L)'
;MKQILRRHTPYTKFKAFLNETGVKQNELAKLLNKSTSALNQNLNGTGGDFSVSELRIICATFEISADEYFLRPEVSKMKHKEK
;
A
#
# COMPACT_ATOMS: atom_id res chain seq x y z
N MET A 1 18.33 -12.63 -14.44
CA MET A 1 17.13 -12.24 -13.66
C MET A 1 16.67 -10.87 -14.14
N LYS A 2 15.38 -10.68 -14.50
CA LYS A 2 14.88 -9.35 -14.90
C LYS A 2 14.87 -8.43 -13.67
N GLN A 3 15.43 -7.24 -13.77
CA GLN A 3 15.28 -6.23 -12.73
C GLN A 3 13.82 -5.79 -12.68
N ILE A 4 13.18 -5.94 -11.52
CA ILE A 4 11.81 -5.45 -11.29
C ILE A 4 11.91 -3.99 -10.88
N LEU A 5 11.44 -3.11 -11.76
CA LEU A 5 11.45 -1.66 -11.53
C LEU A 5 10.32 -1.31 -10.56
N ARG A 6 10.68 -0.80 -9.38
CA ARG A 6 9.72 -0.41 -8.32
C ARG A 6 9.64 1.10 -8.20
N ARG A 7 8.43 1.62 -8.07
CA ARG A 7 8.12 3.04 -7.87
C ARG A 7 8.03 3.43 -6.39
N HIS A 8 7.67 2.47 -5.54
CA HIS A 8 7.74 2.61 -4.09
C HIS A 8 8.04 1.25 -3.47
N THR A 9 8.33 1.24 -2.18
CA THR A 9 8.65 -0.03 -1.52
C THR A 9 7.35 -0.84 -1.31
N PRO A 10 7.36 -2.17 -1.52
CA PRO A 10 6.15 -2.97 -1.38
C PRO A 10 5.54 -2.88 0.02
N TYR A 11 4.21 -2.95 0.09
CA TYR A 11 3.45 -3.00 1.34
C TYR A 11 3.46 -4.43 1.93
N THR A 12 4.63 -4.89 2.37
CA THR A 12 4.83 -6.26 2.87
C THR A 12 3.97 -6.57 4.08
N LYS A 13 3.86 -5.64 5.03
CA LYS A 13 3.03 -5.82 6.23
C LYS A 13 1.54 -5.94 5.89
N PHE A 14 1.03 -5.05 5.05
CA PHE A 14 -0.36 -5.14 4.59
C PHE A 14 -0.63 -6.41 3.75
N LYS A 15 0.33 -6.85 2.93
CA LYS A 15 0.22 -8.14 2.22
C LYS A 15 0.14 -9.33 3.17
N ALA A 16 0.91 -9.33 4.25
CA ALA A 16 0.83 -10.38 5.28
C ALA A 16 -0.56 -10.39 5.94
N PHE A 17 -1.07 -9.22 6.33
CA PHE A 17 -2.41 -9.07 6.89
C PHE A 17 -3.51 -9.65 5.98
N LEU A 18 -3.48 -9.36 4.68
CA LEU A 18 -4.47 -9.90 3.73
C LEU A 18 -4.43 -11.43 3.66
N ASN A 19 -3.24 -12.02 3.73
CA ASN A 19 -3.08 -13.48 3.74
C ASN A 19 -3.58 -14.10 5.06
N GLU A 20 -3.24 -13.48 6.20
CA GLU A 20 -3.60 -13.96 7.54
C GLU A 20 -5.12 -13.88 7.79
N THR A 21 -5.77 -12.84 7.27
CA THR A 21 -7.23 -12.63 7.39
C THR A 21 -8.05 -13.30 6.30
N GLY A 22 -7.39 -13.89 5.29
CA GLY A 22 -8.07 -14.54 4.16
C GLY A 22 -8.81 -13.57 3.23
N VAL A 23 -8.52 -12.27 3.32
CA VAL A 23 -9.11 -11.25 2.44
C VAL A 23 -8.65 -11.48 1.01
N LYS A 24 -9.60 -11.79 0.14
CA LYS A 24 -9.30 -12.03 -1.27
C LYS A 24 -8.98 -10.72 -1.98
N GLN A 25 -7.90 -10.71 -2.78
CA GLN A 25 -7.48 -9.53 -3.52
C GLN A 25 -8.54 -9.01 -4.52
N ASN A 26 -9.39 -9.89 -5.05
CA ASN A 26 -10.49 -9.47 -5.93
C ASN A 26 -11.56 -8.66 -5.17
N GLU A 27 -11.85 -8.99 -3.91
CA GLU A 27 -12.79 -8.26 -3.07
C GLU A 27 -12.22 -6.89 -2.68
N LEU A 28 -10.94 -6.84 -2.30
CA LEU A 28 -10.25 -5.56 -2.05
C LEU A 28 -10.19 -4.69 -3.32
N ALA A 29 -9.97 -5.29 -4.49
CA ALA A 29 -9.94 -4.55 -5.74
C ALA A 29 -11.32 -3.94 -6.06
N LYS A 30 -12.41 -4.69 -5.84
CA LYS A 30 -13.79 -4.18 -5.98
C LYS A 30 -14.08 -3.05 -5.00
N LEU A 31 -13.68 -3.20 -3.72
CA LEU A 31 -13.84 -2.17 -2.69
C LEU A 31 -13.20 -0.85 -3.09
N LEU A 32 -12.04 -0.90 -3.74
CA LEU A 32 -11.29 0.28 -4.19
C LEU A 32 -11.65 0.73 -5.62
N ASN A 33 -12.63 0.10 -6.26
CA ASN A 33 -12.99 0.33 -7.66
C ASN A 33 -11.77 0.24 -8.62
N LYS A 34 -10.95 -0.80 -8.44
CA LYS A 34 -9.75 -1.08 -9.25
C LYS A 34 -9.80 -2.45 -9.90
N SER A 35 -8.97 -2.63 -10.94
CA SER A 35 -8.63 -3.97 -11.40
C SER A 35 -7.70 -4.68 -10.40
N THR A 36 -7.76 -6.01 -10.38
CA THR A 36 -6.85 -6.84 -9.57
C THR A 36 -5.39 -6.62 -9.93
N SER A 37 -5.09 -6.33 -11.20
CA SER A 37 -3.75 -5.98 -11.67
C SER A 37 -3.27 -4.66 -11.06
N ALA A 38 -4.09 -3.61 -11.08
CA ALA A 38 -3.75 -2.32 -10.48
C ALA A 38 -3.52 -2.44 -8.97
N LEU A 39 -4.41 -3.16 -8.26
CA LEU A 39 -4.21 -3.46 -6.83
C LEU A 39 -2.88 -4.18 -6.59
N ASN A 40 -2.56 -5.20 -7.39
CA ASN A 40 -1.30 -5.92 -7.26
C ASN A 40 -0.07 -5.04 -7.53
N GLN A 41 -0.17 -4.10 -8.45
CA GLN A 41 0.88 -3.12 -8.70
C GLN A 41 1.06 -2.16 -7.53
N ASN A 42 -0.04 -1.70 -6.90
CA ASN A 42 0.02 -0.93 -5.65
C ASN A 42 0.71 -1.75 -4.54
N LEU A 43 0.26 -2.98 -4.27
CA LEU A 43 0.82 -3.83 -3.21
C LEU A 43 2.31 -4.16 -3.41
N ASN A 44 2.73 -4.35 -4.65
CA ASN A 44 4.10 -4.75 -5.01
C ASN A 44 5.03 -3.58 -5.32
N GLY A 45 4.53 -2.35 -5.28
CA GLY A 45 5.31 -1.16 -5.58
C GLY A 45 5.75 -1.08 -7.04
N THR A 46 5.10 -1.79 -7.96
CA THR A 46 5.44 -1.81 -9.39
C THR A 46 4.57 -0.86 -10.22
N GLY A 47 3.58 -0.20 -9.60
CA GLY A 47 2.73 0.83 -10.22
C GLY A 47 2.61 2.07 -9.36
N GLY A 48 1.47 2.76 -9.47
CA GLY A 48 1.17 3.90 -8.60
C GLY A 48 1.06 3.50 -7.13
N ASP A 49 1.05 4.48 -6.24
CA ASP A 49 0.79 4.27 -4.82
C ASP A 49 -0.73 4.30 -4.52
N PHE A 50 -1.13 3.92 -3.30
CA PHE A 50 -2.49 4.13 -2.82
C PHE A 50 -2.75 5.62 -2.63
N SER A 51 -3.92 6.09 -3.06
CA SER A 51 -4.35 7.45 -2.71
C SER A 51 -4.75 7.54 -1.24
N VAL A 52 -4.73 8.76 -0.67
CA VAL A 52 -5.18 8.98 0.72
C VAL A 52 -6.63 8.51 0.92
N SER A 53 -7.50 8.70 -0.07
CA SER A 53 -8.88 8.22 -0.03
C SER A 53 -8.97 6.69 0.00
N GLU A 54 -8.13 6.00 -0.78
CA GLU A 54 -8.05 4.53 -0.76
C GLU A 54 -7.55 4.03 0.59
N LEU A 55 -6.50 4.64 1.16
CA LEU A 55 -6.00 4.29 2.48
C LEU A 55 -7.07 4.48 3.55
N ARG A 56 -7.87 5.55 3.49
CA ARG A 56 -9.00 5.76 4.41
C ARG A 56 -10.04 4.64 4.33
N ILE A 57 -10.41 4.22 3.11
CA ILE A 57 -11.35 3.11 2.90
C ILE A 57 -10.79 1.81 3.48
N ILE A 58 -9.53 1.50 3.20
CA ILE A 58 -8.86 0.31 3.71
C ILE A 58 -8.84 0.31 5.24
N CYS A 59 -8.35 1.40 5.85
CA CYS A 59 -8.23 1.53 7.30
C CYS A 59 -9.58 1.41 8.00
N ALA A 60 -10.63 2.05 7.45
CA ALA A 60 -11.98 1.96 7.99
C ALA A 60 -12.60 0.56 7.83
N THR A 61 -12.31 -0.14 6.73
CA THR A 61 -12.90 -1.47 6.45
C THR A 61 -12.28 -2.57 7.32
N PHE A 62 -10.98 -2.47 7.59
CA PHE A 62 -10.24 -3.50 8.33
C PHE A 62 -9.89 -3.09 9.76
N GLU A 63 -10.30 -1.90 10.20
CA GLU A 63 -10.00 -1.34 11.52
C GLU A 63 -8.49 -1.33 11.84
N ILE A 64 -7.67 -0.99 10.84
CA ILE A 64 -6.20 -0.93 10.94
C ILE A 64 -5.67 0.51 10.85
N SER A 65 -4.46 0.74 11.36
CA SER A 65 -3.81 2.06 11.27
C SER A 65 -3.00 2.26 9.98
N ALA A 66 -3.13 3.45 9.38
CA ALA A 66 -2.30 3.84 8.24
C ALA A 66 -0.80 3.93 8.61
N ASP A 67 -0.49 4.41 9.82
CA ASP A 67 0.90 4.52 10.29
C ASP A 67 1.56 3.15 10.37
N GLU A 68 0.80 2.18 10.87
CA GLU A 68 1.30 0.85 11.15
C GLU A 68 1.57 0.06 9.86
N TYR A 69 0.70 0.21 8.85
CA TYR A 69 0.69 -0.66 7.66
C TYR A 69 1.26 0.00 6.41
N PHE A 70 1.26 1.33 6.32
CA PHE A 70 1.60 2.06 5.08
C PHE A 70 2.69 3.11 5.25
N LEU A 71 2.90 3.65 6.46
CA LEU A 71 3.98 4.61 6.69
C LEU A 71 5.26 3.90 7.12
N ARG A 72 6.39 4.42 6.64
CA ARG A 72 7.72 3.99 7.10
C ARG A 72 8.24 5.00 8.12
N PRO A 73 8.80 4.54 9.26
CA PRO A 73 9.45 5.43 10.22
C PRO A 73 10.61 6.25 9.65
N GLU A 74 11.18 5.86 8.50
CA GLU A 74 12.42 6.44 7.98
C GLU A 74 12.28 7.74 7.16
N VAL A 75 11.08 8.34 7.04
CA VAL A 75 10.90 9.56 6.23
C VAL A 75 10.97 10.87 7.04
N SER A 76 11.51 10.85 8.27
CA SER A 76 11.94 12.08 8.96
C SER A 76 13.41 12.42 8.68
N LYS A 77 13.81 12.45 7.40
CA LYS A 77 15.07 13.05 6.95
C LYS A 77 14.85 14.02 5.78
N MET A 78 13.78 14.81 5.81
CA MET A 78 13.84 16.10 5.13
C MET A 78 14.63 17.05 6.03
N LYS A 79 15.93 17.19 5.76
CA LYS A 79 16.65 18.37 6.20
C LYS A 79 16.00 19.56 5.50
N HIS A 80 15.24 20.37 6.23
CA HIS A 80 14.97 21.73 5.80
C HIS A 80 16.34 22.39 5.58
N LYS A 81 16.71 22.65 4.33
CA LYS A 81 17.69 23.69 4.05
C LYS A 81 16.99 25.00 4.35
N GLU A 82 17.23 25.54 5.54
CA GLU A 82 17.04 26.96 5.79
C GLU A 82 17.90 27.75 4.79
N LYS A 83 17.34 28.90 4.37
CA LYS A 83 17.87 29.81 3.36
C LYS A 83 19.32 30.23 3.61
#